data_AF-A0A7K6HAC9-F1
#
_entry.id   AF-A0A7K6HAC9-F1
#
_cell.length_a   1.000
_cell.length_b   1.000
_cell.length_c   1.000
_cell.angle_alpha   90.00
_cell.angle_beta   90.00
_cell.angle_gamma   90.00
#
_symmetry.space_group_name_H-M   'P 1'
#
loop_
_entity.id
_entity.type
_entity.pdbx_description
1 polymer ?
#
loop_
_entity_poly.entity_id
_entity_poly.type
_entity_poly.pdbx_seq_one_letter_code
_entity_poly.pdbx_strand_id
1 'polypeptide(L)'
;GYPNVGKSSLINSLKRSRACGVGAMPGVTRCLQAVQLDRHIRLLDCPGVVLDSGDPPAAAPLRGALAPQRLRDPLTPACAILRRCPTQQVSGD
;
A
#
# COMPACT_ATOMS: atom_id res chain seq x y z
N GLY A 1 4.98 -2.86 8.66
CA GLY A 1 4.38 -3.56 7.49
C GLY A 1 4.56 -2.74 6.24
N TYR A 2 4.40 -3.35 5.07
CA TYR A 2 4.60 -2.70 3.76
C TYR A 2 3.64 -1.51 3.54
N PRO A 3 3.98 -0.50 2.71
CA PRO A 3 3.02 0.52 2.31
C PRO A 3 1.75 -0.07 1.68
N ASN A 4 0.62 0.64 1.76
CA ASN A 4 -0.63 0.29 1.08
C ASN A 4 -1.29 -1.07 1.39
N VAL A 5 -0.77 -1.86 2.33
CA VAL A 5 -1.41 -3.13 2.79
C VAL A 5 -2.63 -2.94 3.70
N GLY A 6 -3.11 -1.70 3.89
CA GLY A 6 -4.34 -1.44 4.65
C GLY A 6 -4.19 -1.32 6.17
N LYS A 7 -2.97 -1.10 6.71
CA LYS A 7 -2.73 -0.94 8.16
C LYS A 7 -3.67 0.07 8.83
N SER A 8 -3.68 1.30 8.35
CA SER A 8 -4.52 2.39 8.87
C SER A 8 -6.02 2.14 8.63
N SER A 9 -6.37 1.47 7.52
CA SER A 9 -7.75 1.06 7.23
C SER A 9 -8.25 0.02 8.23
N LEU A 10 -7.41 -0.95 8.60
CA LEU A 10 -7.71 -1.94 9.63
C LEU A 10 -7.93 -1.28 10.99
N ILE A 11 -7.07 -0.32 11.37
CA ILE A 11 -7.22 0.43 12.62
C ILE A 11 -8.55 1.21 12.63
N ASN A 12 -8.90 1.89 11.54
CA ASN A 12 -10.18 2.60 11.43
C ASN A 12 -11.39 1.65 11.54
N SER A 13 -11.29 0.48 10.90
CA SER A 13 -12.33 -0.56 10.99
C SER A 13 -12.52 -1.06 12.43
N LEU A 14 -11.42 -1.39 13.12
CA LEU A 14 -11.44 -1.78 14.53
C LEU A 14 -11.99 -0.66 15.42
N LYS A 15 -11.60 0.59 15.16
CA LYS A 15 -12.07 1.75 15.91
C LYS A 15 -13.52 2.13 15.61
N ARG A 16 -14.08 1.66 14.49
CA ARG A 16 -15.40 2.04 13.93
C ARG A 16 -15.53 3.55 13.69
N SER A 17 -14.41 4.22 13.44
CA SER A 17 -14.36 5.64 13.12
C SER A 17 -13.10 5.99 12.34
N ARG A 18 -13.07 7.17 11.72
CA ARG A 18 -11.93 7.64 10.93
C ARG A 18 -10.88 8.28 11.84
N ALA A 19 -10.08 7.46 12.51
CA ALA A 19 -9.01 7.90 13.41
C ALA A 19 -7.66 8.13 12.68
N CYS A 20 -7.37 7.35 11.64
CA CYS A 20 -6.16 7.45 10.83
C CYS A 20 -6.48 7.92 9.41
N GLY A 21 -5.57 8.68 8.80
CA GLY A 21 -5.59 8.96 7.37
C GLY A 21 -5.43 7.68 6.54
N VAL A 22 -6.18 7.58 5.44
CA VAL A 22 -6.09 6.47 4.48
C VAL A 22 -6.08 7.02 3.06
N GLY A 23 -5.43 6.31 2.14
CA GLY A 23 -5.37 6.66 0.73
C GLY A 23 -4.64 5.60 -0.08
N ALA A 24 -4.77 5.68 -1.40
CA ALA A 24 -4.12 4.74 -2.33
C ALA A 24 -2.62 5.01 -2.51
N MET A 25 -2.13 6.17 -2.07
CA MET A 25 -0.73 6.56 -2.23
C MET A 25 0.15 6.11 -1.06
N PRO A 26 1.35 5.59 -1.33
CA PRO A 26 2.30 5.33 -0.27
C PRO A 26 2.72 6.65 0.40
N GLY A 27 3.02 6.59 1.69
CA GLY A 27 3.41 7.78 2.48
C GLY A 27 2.26 8.61 3.03
N VAL A 28 1.02 8.07 3.06
CA VAL A 28 -0.11 8.69 3.78
C VAL A 28 0.19 8.79 5.28
N THR A 29 0.57 7.68 5.92
CA THR A 29 1.04 7.68 7.30
C THR A 29 2.52 8.07 7.32
N ARG A 30 2.82 9.29 7.76
CA ARG A 30 4.19 9.86 7.78
C ARG A 30 4.87 9.77 9.14
N CYS A 31 4.09 9.76 10.21
CA CYS A 31 4.59 9.69 11.57
C CYS A 31 3.89 8.54 12.32
N LEU A 32 4.54 8.04 13.37
CA LEU A 32 3.91 7.11 14.31
C LEU A 32 2.80 7.84 15.07
N GLN A 33 1.62 7.23 15.13
CA GLN A 33 0.46 7.77 15.84
C GLN A 33 -0.17 6.68 16.71
N ALA A 34 -0.68 7.07 17.87
CA ALA A 34 -1.37 6.18 18.78
C ALA A 34 -2.88 6.40 18.70
N VAL A 35 -3.64 5.31 18.54
CA VAL A 35 -5.10 5.30 18.52
C VAL A 35 -5.61 4.50 19.71
N GLN A 36 -6.32 5.15 20.62
CA GLN A 36 -6.97 4.47 21.74
C GLN A 36 -8.19 3.70 21.21
N LEU A 37 -8.16 2.36 21.30
CA LEU A 37 -9.26 1.52 20.83
C LEU A 37 -10.40 1.50 21.86
N ASP A 38 -10.06 1.11 23.09
CA ASP A 38 -10.94 1.08 24.26
C ASP A 38 -10.17 1.51 25.52
N ARG A 39 -10.65 1.22 26.73
CA ARG A 39 -9.98 1.60 27.99
C ARG A 39 -8.66 0.86 28.28
N HIS A 40 -8.40 -0.28 27.65
CA HIS A 40 -7.24 -1.14 27.94
C HIS A 40 -6.28 -1.26 26.75
N ILE A 41 -6.75 -1.02 25.53
CA ILE A 41 -6.00 -1.29 24.31
C ILE A 41 -5.72 0.01 23.55
N ARG A 42 -4.45 0.21 23.22
CA ARG A 42 -3.96 1.26 22.32
C ARG A 42 -3.26 0.63 21.14
N LEU A 43 -3.63 1.05 19.94
CA LEU A 43 -3.02 0.63 18.69
C LEU A 43 -2.01 1.70 18.23
N LEU A 44 -0.95 1.27 17.57
CA LEU A 44 0.04 2.14 16.95
C LEU A 44 -0.07 2.01 15.43
N ASP A 45 -0.34 3.12 14.74
CA ASP A 45 -0.23 3.20 13.30
C ASP A 45 1.13 3.82 12.94
N CYS A 46 1.91 3.09 12.15
CA CYS A 46 3.26 3.46 11.77
C CYS A 46 3.39 3.58 10.24
N PRO A 47 4.33 4.40 9.74
CA PRO A 47 4.65 4.44 8.32
C PRO A 47 4.92 3.06 7.73
N GLY A 48 4.60 2.89 6.43
CA GLY A 48 4.96 1.69 5.71
C GLY A 48 6.48 1.62 5.48
N VAL A 49 7.07 0.44 5.66
CA VAL A 49 8.50 0.21 5.45
C VAL A 49 8.69 -0.72 4.27
N VAL A 50 9.60 -0.35 3.37
CA VAL A 50 10.07 -1.18 2.25
C VAL A 50 11.50 -1.57 2.59
N LEU A 51 11.73 -2.86 2.79
CA LEU A 51 13.07 -3.40 3.00
C LEU A 51 13.65 -3.75 1.63
N ASP A 52 14.96 -3.56 1.46
CA ASP A 52 15.66 -4.02 0.28
C ASP A 52 15.84 -5.54 0.37
N SER A 53 15.03 -6.26 -0.40
CA SER A 53 14.98 -7.73 -0.44
C SER A 53 15.71 -8.31 -1.66
N GLY A 54 16.43 -7.50 -2.45
CA GLY A 54 17.03 -7.94 -3.72
C GLY A 54 15.97 -8.33 -4.76
N ASP A 55 14.74 -7.85 -4.59
CA ASP A 55 13.62 -8.12 -5.49
C ASP A 55 13.85 -7.48 -6.87
N PRO A 56 13.25 -8.04 -7.94
CA PRO A 56 13.34 -7.47 -9.27
C PRO A 56 12.76 -6.04 -9.30
N PRO A 57 13.23 -5.16 -10.22
CA PRO A 57 12.83 -3.75 -10.26
C PRO A 57 11.31 -3.51 -10.34
N ALA A 58 10.56 -4.45 -10.92
CA ALA A 58 9.11 -4.39 -11.02
C ALA A 58 8.37 -4.63 -9.69
N ALA A 59 9.00 -5.28 -8.71
CA ALA A 59 8.31 -5.80 -7.53
C ALA A 59 7.73 -4.69 -6.63
N ALA A 60 8.53 -3.67 -6.30
CA ALA A 60 8.08 -2.58 -5.43
C ALA A 60 6.93 -1.75 -6.05
N PRO A 61 6.98 -1.36 -7.34
CA PRO A 61 5.85 -0.78 -8.05
C PRO A 61 4.59 -1.65 -8.00
N LEU A 62 4.72 -2.94 -8.32
CA LEU A 62 3.58 -3.87 -8.36
C LEU A 62 2.94 -4.13 -6.99
N ARG A 63 3.73 -4.02 -5.91
CA ARG A 63 3.24 -4.11 -4.53
C ARG A 63 2.72 -2.78 -3.98
N GLY A 64 2.72 -1.71 -4.79
CA GLY A 64 2.18 -0.40 -4.40
C GLY A 64 3.05 0.39 -3.42
N ALA A 65 4.35 0.12 -3.33
CA ALA A 65 5.27 0.91 -2.50
C ALA A 65 5.65 2.25 -3.10
N LEU A 66 5.51 2.40 -4.42
CA LEU A 66 5.87 3.61 -5.14
C LEU A 66 4.61 4.23 -5.76
N ALA A 67 4.53 5.55 -5.68
CA ALA A 67 3.50 6.29 -6.38
C ALA A 67 3.74 6.17 -7.89
N PRO A 68 2.71 5.90 -8.72
CA PRO A 68 2.87 5.76 -10.16
C PRO A 68 3.58 6.95 -10.82
N GLN A 69 3.35 8.17 -10.32
CA GLN A 69 3.99 9.38 -10.84
C GLN A 69 5.51 9.44 -10.58
N ARG A 70 6.04 8.58 -9.71
CA ARG A 70 7.46 8.52 -9.35
C ARG A 70 8.20 7.36 -10.01
N LEU A 71 7.53 6.57 -10.85
CA LEU A 71 8.15 5.47 -11.57
C LEU A 71 9.08 6.04 -12.66
N ARG A 72 10.35 5.65 -12.61
CA ARG A 72 11.33 5.99 -13.67
C ARG A 72 11.08 5.18 -14.94
N ASP A 73 10.73 3.91 -14.77
CA ASP A 73 10.35 2.99 -15.85
C ASP A 73 8.95 2.44 -15.56
N PRO A 74 7.90 3.04 -16.17
CA PRO A 74 6.54 2.55 -16.05
C PRO A 74 6.25 1.34 -16.96
N LEU A 75 7.06 1.09 -17.99
CA LEU A 75 6.81 0.01 -18.95
C LEU A 75 7.09 -1.36 -18.33
N THR A 76 8.19 -1.51 -17.58
CA THR A 76 8.51 -2.77 -16.90
C THR A 76 7.36 -3.31 -16.02
N PRO A 77 6.78 -2.53 -15.08
CA PRO A 77 5.64 -3.00 -14.30
C PRO A 77 4.37 -3.18 -15.15
N ALA A 78 4.12 -2.34 -16.16
CA ALA A 78 2.97 -2.50 -17.06
C ALA A 78 3.03 -3.83 -17.84
N CYS A 79 4.17 -4.14 -18.46
CA CYS A 79 4.39 -5.42 -19.15
C CYS A 79 4.26 -6.60 -18.19
N ALA A 80 4.71 -6.47 -16.94
CA ALA A 80 4.56 -7.51 -15.93
C ALA A 80 3.09 -7.74 -15.53
N ILE A 81 2.25 -6.71 -15.54
CA ILE A 81 0.79 -6.85 -15.36
C ILE A 81 0.18 -7.56 -16.57
N LEU A 82 0.46 -7.10 -17.79
CA LEU A 82 -0.09 -7.69 -19.01
C LEU A 82 0.23 -9.19 -19.15
N ARG A 83 1.44 -9.61 -18.75
CA ARG A 83 1.81 -11.04 -18.72
C ARG A 83 1.02 -11.88 -17.72
N ARG A 84 0.41 -11.27 -16.70
CA ARG A 84 -0.38 -11.95 -15.65
C ARG A 84 -1.88 -11.88 -15.92
N CYS A 85 -2.32 -10.97 -16.79
CA CYS A 85 -3.73 -10.81 -17.13
C CYS A 85 -4.10 -11.73 -18.31
N PRO A 86 -5.21 -12.49 -18.21
CA PRO A 86 -5.80 -13.18 -19.36
C PRO A 86 -6.16 -12.18 -20.46
N THR A 87 -5.97 -12.57 -21.73
CA THR A 87 -6.23 -11.70 -22.89
C THR A 87 -7.67 -11.16 -22.91
N GLN A 88 -8.65 -11.96 -22.48
CA GLN A 88 -10.06 -11.52 -22.38
C GLN A 88 -10.26 -10.34 -21.41
N GLN A 89 -9.48 -10.25 -20.32
CA GLN A 89 -9.59 -9.14 -19.38
C GLN A 89 -8.91 -7.85 -19.87
N VAL A 90 -8.09 -7.94 -20.92
CA VAL A 90 -7.34 -6.82 -21.48
C VAL A 90 -8.03 -6.27 -22.74
N SER A 91 -8.65 -7.13 -23.55
CA SER A 91 -9.26 -6.75 -24.82
C SER A 91 -10.63 -6.05 -24.70
N GLY A 92 -11.26 -6.06 -23.52
CA GLY A 92 -12.49 -5.29 -23.28
C GLY A 92 -13.73 -5.78 -24.04
N ASP A 93 -13.71 -7.02 -24.54
CA ASP A 93 -14.85 -7.75 -25.11
C ASP A 93 -15.55 -8.63 -24.05
#